data_AF-A0A8T0E9K6-F1
#
_entry.id   AF-A0A8T0E9K6-F1
#
_cell.length_a   1.000
_cell.length_b   1.000
_cell.length_c   1.000
_cell.angle_alpha   90.00
_cell.angle_beta   90.00
_cell.angle_gamma   90.00
#
_symmetry.space_group_name_H-M   'P 1'
#
loop_
_entity.id
_entity.type
_entity.pdbx_description
1 polymer ?
#
loop_
_entity_poly.entity_id
_entity_poly.type
_entity_poly.pdbx_seq_one_letter_code
_entity_poly.pdbx_strand_id
1 'polypeptide(L)'
;MHRMAYSSGPVDWSSQSSDISCRDCFFWGPVKALAYETPINSSDDFVVHIVATAGVVPDTPGTLANVRSSMRCRREACIMAQGRNFRHLR
;
A
#
# COMPACT_ATOMS: atom_id res chain seq x y z
N MET A 1 -18.95 -4.72 -6.61
CA MET A 1 -18.60 -3.28 -6.66
C MET A 1 -18.40 -2.81 -5.23
N HIS A 2 -17.19 -2.43 -4.84
CA HIS A 2 -16.93 -1.86 -3.51
C HIS A 2 -16.84 -0.35 -3.65
N ARG A 3 -17.78 0.37 -3.02
CA ARG A 3 -17.91 1.82 -3.07
C ARG A 3 -17.16 2.40 -1.86
N MET A 4 -16.04 3.07 -2.09
CA MET A 4 -15.35 3.83 -1.03
C MET A 4 -15.49 5.31 -1.31
N ALA A 5 -16.00 6.05 -0.33
CA ALA A 5 -16.19 7.49 -0.42
C ALA A 5 -14.90 8.23 -0.03
N TYR A 6 -14.43 9.09 -0.93
CA TYR A 6 -13.51 10.18 -0.60
C TYR A 6 -14.30 11.50 -0.68
N SER A 7 -13.77 12.57 -0.09
CA SER A 7 -14.39 13.90 0.00
C SER A 7 -14.78 14.55 -1.35
N SER A 8 -14.44 13.92 -2.48
CA SER A 8 -14.70 14.38 -3.85
C SER A 8 -15.79 13.57 -4.58
N GLY A 9 -16.51 12.68 -3.90
CA GLY A 9 -17.63 11.92 -4.46
C GLY A 9 -17.33 10.44 -4.74
N PRO A 10 -18.35 9.64 -5.10
CA PRO A 10 -18.18 8.22 -5.39
C PRO A 10 -17.49 8.03 -6.74
N VAL A 11 -16.22 7.62 -6.70
CA VAL A 11 -15.47 7.16 -7.88
C VAL A 11 -15.67 5.64 -8.01
N ASP A 12 -16.16 5.20 -9.17
CA ASP A 12 -16.25 3.77 -9.49
C ASP A 12 -14.85 3.21 -9.76
N TRP A 13 -14.33 2.49 -8.78
CA TRP A 13 -13.08 1.76 -8.92
C TRP A 13 -13.35 0.34 -9.41
N SER A 14 -12.54 -0.13 -10.36
CA SER A 14 -12.43 -1.57 -10.67
C SER A 14 -12.15 -2.34 -9.38
N SER A 15 -12.71 -3.55 -9.26
CA SER A 15 -12.54 -4.45 -8.09
C SER A 15 -11.07 -4.77 -7.76
N GLN A 16 -10.13 -4.41 -8.63
CA GLN A 16 -8.69 -4.65 -8.49
C GLN A 16 -7.89 -3.39 -8.10
N SER A 17 -8.56 -2.29 -7.73
CA SER A 17 -7.91 -1.03 -7.34
C SER A 17 -7.07 -1.11 -6.05
N SER A 18 -7.08 -2.23 -5.32
CA SER A 18 -6.18 -2.44 -4.17
C SER A 18 -4.70 -2.34 -4.54
N ASP A 19 -4.34 -2.62 -5.79
CA ASP A 19 -2.97 -2.42 -6.29
C ASP A 19 -2.62 -0.93 -6.48
N ILE A 20 -3.59 -0.03 -6.57
CA ILE A 20 -3.44 1.40 -6.86
C ILE A 20 -3.85 2.28 -5.66
N SER A 21 -4.57 1.71 -4.69
CA SER A 21 -5.02 2.36 -3.47
C SER A 21 -3.86 3.06 -2.75
N CYS A 22 -3.99 4.37 -2.59
CA CYS A 22 -3.00 5.19 -1.89
C CYS A 22 -2.77 4.65 -0.47
N ARG A 23 -3.80 4.17 0.23
CA ARG A 23 -3.65 3.58 1.57
C ARG A 23 -2.79 2.32 1.57
N ASP A 24 -2.96 1.47 0.56
CA ASP A 24 -2.20 0.22 0.45
C ASP A 24 -0.75 0.47 0.00
N CYS A 25 -0.50 1.55 -0.73
CA CYS A 25 0.85 2.02 -1.08
C CYS A 25 1.54 2.80 0.05
N PHE A 26 0.80 3.69 0.70
CA PHE A 26 1.30 4.69 1.65
C PHE A 26 1.53 4.10 3.03
N PHE A 27 0.55 3.35 3.52
CA PHE A 27 0.54 2.86 4.89
C PHE A 27 0.88 1.37 4.92
N TRP A 28 0.07 0.53 4.27
CA TRP A 28 0.25 -0.92 4.38
C TRP A 28 1.48 -1.45 3.65
N GLY A 29 1.94 -0.80 2.59
CA GLY A 29 3.17 -1.19 1.88
C GLY A 29 4.39 -1.14 2.80
N PRO A 30 4.75 0.03 3.33
CA PRO A 30 5.88 0.19 4.27
C PRO A 30 5.70 -0.59 5.56
N VAL A 31 4.49 -0.60 6.15
CA VAL A 31 4.22 -1.35 7.38
C VAL A 31 4.49 -2.84 7.19
N LYS A 32 4.09 -3.43 6.06
CA LYS A 32 4.42 -4.84 5.76
C LYS A 32 5.91 -5.04 5.57
N ALA A 33 6.59 -4.17 4.83
CA ALA A 33 8.03 -4.30 4.59
C ALA A 33 8.83 -4.34 5.91
N LEU A 34 8.51 -3.43 6.84
CA LEU A 34 9.12 -3.36 8.17
C LEU A 34 8.65 -4.48 9.11
N ALA A 35 7.38 -4.87 9.05
CA ALA A 35 6.84 -5.93 9.89
C ALA A 35 7.44 -7.30 9.56
N TYR A 36 7.79 -7.55 8.29
CA TYR A 36 8.39 -8.80 7.84
C TYR A 36 9.93 -8.77 7.78
N GLU A 37 10.57 -7.63 8.08
CA GLU A 37 12.03 -7.52 8.11
C GLU A 37 12.65 -8.34 9.25
N THR A 38 11.99 -8.36 10.41
CA THR A 38 12.43 -9.12 11.58
C THR A 38 11.56 -10.37 11.76
N PRO A 39 12.13 -11.58 11.82
CA PRO A 39 11.36 -12.78 12.12
C PRO A 39 10.86 -12.74 13.57
N ILE A 40 9.55 -12.80 13.75
CA ILE A 40 8.88 -12.78 15.06
C ILE A 40 8.24 -14.14 15.30
N ASN A 41 8.52 -14.73 16.46
CA ASN A 41 8.15 -16.10 16.78
C ASN A 41 6.79 -16.26 17.50
N SER A 42 6.13 -15.15 17.82
CA SER A 42 4.83 -15.12 18.52
C SER A 42 3.83 -14.22 17.78
N SER A 43 2.57 -14.64 17.75
CA SER A 43 1.49 -13.82 17.18
C SER A 43 1.28 -12.51 17.95
N ASP A 44 1.41 -12.54 19.28
CA ASP A 44 1.20 -11.37 20.12
C ASP A 44 2.31 -10.33 19.88
N ASP A 45 3.55 -10.79 19.81
CA ASP A 45 4.70 -9.94 19.49
C ASP A 45 4.58 -9.36 18.08
N PHE A 46 3.99 -10.11 17.14
CA PHE A 46 3.77 -9.63 15.77
C PHE A 46 2.72 -8.52 15.72
N VAL A 47 1.64 -8.63 16.50
CA VAL A 47 0.63 -7.56 16.61
C VAL A 47 1.25 -6.31 17.22
N VAL A 48 2.02 -6.44 18.29
CA VAL A 48 2.73 -5.31 18.92
C VAL A 48 3.71 -4.66 17.93
N HIS A 49 4.45 -5.46 17.17
CA HIS A 49 5.38 -4.98 16.17
C HIS A 49 4.69 -4.24 15.02
N ILE A 50 3.55 -4.75 14.52
CA ILE A 50 2.75 -4.06 13.50
C ILE A 50 2.26 -2.71 14.02
N VAL A 51 1.74 -2.67 15.26
CA VAL A 51 1.23 -1.41 15.86
C VAL A 51 2.36 -0.40 16.03
N ALA A 52 3.52 -0.83 16.53
CA ALA A 52 4.70 0.02 16.66
C ALA A 52 5.15 0.57 15.29
N THR A 53 5.29 -0.32 14.30
CA THR A 53 5.68 0.04 12.93
C THR A 53 4.70 1.02 12.29
N ALA A 54 3.40 0.79 12.48
CA ALA A 54 2.33 1.66 12.00
C ALA A 54 2.40 3.08 12.58
N GLY A 55 2.88 3.23 13.81
CA GLY A 55 3.11 4.54 14.42
C GLY A 55 4.31 5.29 13.83
N VAL A 56 5.33 4.57 13.34
CA VAL A 56 6.60 5.18 12.85
C VAL A 56 6.55 5.55 11.37
N VAL A 57 5.84 4.76 10.55
CA VAL A 57 5.79 4.95 9.08
C VAL A 57 5.37 6.35 8.64
N PRO A 58 4.32 6.99 9.21
CA PRO A 58 3.90 8.34 8.83
C PRO A 58 4.95 9.41 9.10
N ASP A 59 5.75 9.24 10.16
CA ASP A 59 6.73 10.22 10.63
C ASP A 59 8.13 10.00 10.02
N THR A 60 8.33 8.89 9.31
CA THR A 60 9.62 8.56 8.70
C THR A 60 9.89 9.49 7.50
N PRO A 61 11.01 10.25 7.51
CA PRO A 61 11.38 11.09 6.38
C PRO A 61 11.54 10.26 5.10
N GLY A 62 10.97 10.74 4.00
CA GLY A 62 11.05 10.06 2.71
C GLY A 62 9.94 9.04 2.44
N THR A 63 9.09 8.68 3.41
CA THR A 63 7.93 7.81 3.16
C THR A 63 7.04 8.35 2.04
N LEU A 64 6.71 9.65 2.05
CA LEU A 64 5.92 10.28 0.99
C LEU A 64 6.60 10.24 -0.39
N ALA A 65 7.93 10.36 -0.44
CA ALA A 65 8.68 10.28 -1.69
C ALA A 65 8.68 8.85 -2.26
N ASN A 66 8.89 7.85 -1.39
CA ASN A 66 8.81 6.44 -1.75
C ASN A 66 7.42 6.05 -2.25
N VAL A 67 6.38 6.60 -1.62
CA VAL A 67 4.99 6.36 -2.01
C VAL A 67 4.68 6.98 -3.36
N ARG A 68 5.15 8.22 -3.60
CA ARG A 68 5.02 8.88 -4.91
C ARG A 68 5.72 8.06 -6.01
N SER A 69 6.91 7.54 -5.74
CA SER A 69 7.64 6.66 -6.65
C SER A 69 6.88 5.36 -6.93
N SER A 70 6.41 4.67 -5.89
CA SER A 70 5.64 3.43 -6.02
C SER A 70 4.34 3.65 -6.82
N MET A 71 3.61 4.73 -6.53
CA MET A 71 2.40 5.09 -7.27
C MET A 71 2.68 5.33 -8.75
N ARG A 72 3.82 5.97 -9.07
CA ARG A 72 4.25 6.19 -10.45
C ARG A 72 4.54 4.87 -11.18
N CYS A 73 5.35 4.00 -10.60
CA CYS A 73 5.66 2.69 -11.21
C CYS A 73 4.40 1.86 -11.43
N ARG A 74 3.46 1.86 -10.48
CA ARG A 74 2.20 1.12 -10.60
C ARG A 74 1.28 1.69 -11.66
N ARG A 75 1.22 3.02 -11.80
CA ARG A 75 0.48 3.68 -12.89
C ARG A 75 1.05 3.26 -14.24
N GLU A 76 2.38 3.27 -14.38
CA GLU A 76 3.07 2.85 -15.61
C GLU A 76 2.80 1.38 -15.93
N ALA A 77 2.90 0.49 -14.93
CA ALA A 77 2.57 -0.93 -15.08
C ALA A 77 1.09 -1.16 -15.47
N CYS A 78 0.16 -0.38 -14.91
CA CYS A 78 -1.26 -0.42 -15.28
C CYS A 78 -1.49 0.02 -16.74
N ILE A 79 -0.79 1.06 -17.19
CA ILE A 79 -0.82 1.51 -18.59
C ILE A 79 -0.29 0.40 -19.51
N MET A 80 0.84 -0.21 -19.17
CA MET A 80 1.44 -1.30 -19.94
C MET A 80 0.53 -2.54 -20.00
N ALA A 81 -0.15 -2.86 -18.89
CA ALA A 81 -1.10 -3.96 -18.83
C ALA A 81 -2.46 -3.63 -19.48
N GLN A 82 -2.66 -2.41 -20.00
CA GLN A 82 -3.94 -1.91 -20.53
C GLN A 82 -5.07 -2.07 -19.51
N GLY A 83 -4.80 -1.76 -18.24
CA GLY A 83 -5.76 -1.89 -17.15
C GLY A 83 -6.00 -3.32 -16.65
N ARG A 84 -5.30 -4.33 -17.20
CA ARG A 84 -5.29 -5.70 -16.66
C ARG A 84 -4.39 -5.82 -15.43
N ASN A 85 -4.49 -6.94 -14.73
CA ASN A 85 -3.68 -7.20 -13.55
C ASN A 85 -2.17 -7.21 -13.90
N PHE A 86 -1.39 -6.45 -13.13
CA PHE A 86 0.07 -6.31 -13.30
C PHE A 86 0.85 -6.74 -12.07
N ARG A 87 0.26 -7.56 -11.18
CA ARG A 87 0.92 -8.03 -9.95
C ARG A 87 2.18 -8.86 -10.25
N HIS A 88 2.24 -9.49 -11.43
CA HIS A 88 3.41 -10.23 -11.94
C HIS A 88 4.55 -9.33 -12.46
N LEU A 89 4.32 -8.01 -12.58
CA LEU A 89 5.33 -7.03 -13.01
C LEU A 89 5.95 -6.26 -11.84
N ARG A 90 5.64 -6.66 -10.59
CA ARG A 90 6.20 -6.08 -9.37
C ARG A 90 7.30 -6.94 -8.79
#